data_AF-A0AAW9KSA9-F1
#
_entry.id   AF-A0AAW9KSA9-F1
#
_cell.length_a   1.000
_cell.length_b   1.000
_cell.length_c   1.000
_cell.angle_alpha   90.00
_cell.angle_beta   90.00
_cell.angle_gamma   90.00
#
_symmetry.space_group_name_H-M   'P 1'
#
loop_
_entity.id
_entity.type
_entity.pdbx_description
1 polymer ?
#
loop_
_entity_poly.entity_id
_entity_poly.type
_entity_poly.pdbx_seq_one_letter_code
_entity_poly.pdbx_strand_id
1 'polypeptide(L)'
;QRFVRDLKPYLEMPINEIMFNKEKEFYLAKGSSMRLVADERFSQDYLMTFCEQLANFRNQMFDLKHPQLATSIPYTQFRVHALHPSVIA
;
A
#
# COMPACT_ATOMS: atom_id res chain seq x y z
N GLN A 1 -9.83 -8.81 5.27
CA GLN A 1 -9.29 -7.51 5.74
C GLN A 1 -7.97 -7.65 6.52
N ARG A 2 -7.08 -8.58 6.13
CA ARG A 2 -5.81 -8.85 6.84
C ARG A 2 -4.85 -7.65 6.78
N PHE A 3 -4.73 -7.02 5.61
CA PHE A 3 -3.86 -5.87 5.39
C PHE A 3 -4.16 -4.71 6.34
N VAL A 4 -5.41 -4.23 6.41
CA VAL A 4 -5.79 -3.09 7.25
C VAL A 4 -5.47 -3.35 8.72
N ARG A 5 -5.69 -4.59 9.19
CA ARG A 5 -5.34 -4.99 10.55
C ARG A 5 -3.83 -4.93 10.79
N ASP A 6 -3.04 -5.46 9.86
CA ASP A 6 -1.60 -5.51 10.01
C ASP A 6 -0.96 -4.10 9.85
N LEU A 7 -1.59 -3.20 9.07
CA LEU A 7 -1.20 -1.79 8.91
C LEU A 7 -1.72 -0.85 10.00
N LYS A 8 -2.74 -1.29 10.77
CA LYS A 8 -3.44 -0.48 11.78
C LYS A 8 -2.50 0.28 12.73
N PRO A 9 -1.42 -0.32 13.27
CA PRO A 9 -0.50 0.40 14.16
C PRO A 9 0.12 1.65 13.53
N TYR A 10 0.28 1.67 12.20
CA TYR A 10 0.83 2.80 11.47
C TYR A 10 -0.25 3.79 11.03
N LEU A 11 -1.45 3.30 10.68
CA LEU A 11 -2.60 4.13 10.29
C LEU A 11 -3.12 5.01 11.44
N GLU A 12 -2.88 4.61 12.69
CA GLU A 12 -3.26 5.36 13.89
C GLU A 12 -2.19 6.39 14.32
N MET A 13 -1.03 6.43 13.65
CA MET A 13 0.02 7.41 13.93
C MET A 13 -0.32 8.78 13.34
N PRO A 14 0.20 9.88 13.92
CA PRO A 14 0.04 11.23 13.37
C PRO A 14 0.97 11.45 12.17
N ILE A 15 0.78 10.68 11.10
CA ILE A 15 1.54 10.68 9.84
C ILE A 15 0.63 11.07 8.68
N ASN A 16 1.24 11.52 7.57
CA ASN A 16 0.54 11.88 6.34
C ASN A 16 0.46 10.72 5.36
N GLU A 17 1.51 9.91 5.27
CA GLU A 17 1.64 8.89 4.23
C GLU A 17 2.48 7.69 4.67
N ILE A 18 2.17 6.52 4.10
CA ILE A 18 2.95 5.29 4.20
C ILE A 18 3.36 4.92 2.78
N MET A 19 4.66 4.83 2.52
CA MET A 19 5.20 4.60 1.17
C MET A 19 6.02 3.32 1.12
N PHE A 20 5.60 2.38 0.27
CA PHE A 20 6.30 1.14 -0.01
C PHE A 20 7.07 1.27 -1.33
N ASN A 21 8.37 1.49 -1.25
CA ASN A 21 9.26 1.55 -2.44
C ASN A 21 10.01 0.24 -2.67
N LYS A 22 10.08 -0.61 -1.64
CA LYS A 22 10.72 -1.91 -1.65
C LYS A 22 9.91 -2.83 -0.75
N GLU A 23 9.98 -4.13 -0.98
CA GLU A 23 9.39 -5.07 -0.05
C GLU A 23 10.08 -5.02 1.32
N LYS A 24 9.34 -5.36 2.37
CA LYS A 24 9.79 -5.50 3.75
C LYS A 24 10.31 -4.22 4.42
N GLU A 25 10.29 -3.10 3.71
CA GLU A 25 10.60 -1.78 4.25
C GLU A 25 9.67 -0.72 3.68
N PHE A 26 9.35 0.28 4.48
CA PHE A 26 8.50 1.40 4.05
C PHE A 26 8.81 2.66 4.84
N TYR A 27 8.44 3.79 4.26
CA TYR A 27 8.59 5.09 4.89
C TYR A 27 7.28 5.56 5.49
N LEU A 28 7.35 6.06 6.72
CA LEU A 28 6.32 6.83 7.36
C LEU A 28 6.65 8.31 7.19
N ALA A 29 5.82 9.05 6.45
CA ALA A 29 6.03 10.47 6.21
C ALA A 29 5.15 11.33 7.12
N LYS A 30 5.73 12.37 7.72
CA LYS A 30 5.04 13.40 8.50
C LYS A 30 5.60 14.78 8.15
N GLY A 31 4.85 15.57 7.39
CA GLY A 31 5.35 16.83 6.82
C GLY A 31 6.60 16.59 5.98
N SER A 32 7.70 17.28 6.29
CA SER A 32 9.00 17.09 5.65
C SER A 32 9.85 15.95 6.24
N SER A 33 9.37 15.29 7.30
CA SER A 33 10.11 14.22 7.97
C SER A 33 9.69 12.84 7.44
N MET A 34 10.68 11.96 7.28
CA MET A 34 10.47 10.58 6.87
C MET A 34 11.19 9.64 7.82
N ARG A 35 10.52 8.54 8.18
CA ARG A 35 11.09 7.48 9.00
C ARG A 35 11.00 6.17 8.26
N LEU A 36 12.14 5.51 8.06
CA LEU A 36 12.20 4.15 7.53
C LEU A 36 11.78 3.14 8.62
N VAL A 37 10.96 2.17 8.23
CA VAL A 37 10.52 1.05 9.06
C VAL A 37 10.80 -0.24 8.29
N ALA A 38 11.39 -1.22 8.96
CA ALA A 38 11.55 -2.56 8.43
C ALA A 38 10.51 -3.49 9.07
N ASP A 39 9.80 -4.26 8.26
CA ASP A 39 8.80 -5.24 8.67
C ASP A 39 8.64 -6.32 7.59
N GLU A 40 9.17 -7.50 7.89
CA GLU A 40 9.21 -8.67 7.01
C GLU A 40 7.83 -9.17 6.54
N ARG A 41 6.74 -8.75 7.19
CA ARG A 41 5.37 -9.13 6.82
C ARG A 41 4.94 -8.54 5.48
N PHE A 42 5.49 -7.39 5.09
CA PHE A 42 5.11 -6.68 3.87
C PHE A 42 5.99 -7.08 2.68
N SER A 43 5.99 -8.37 2.33
CA SER A 43 6.64 -8.88 1.13
C SER A 43 5.97 -8.34 -0.15
N GLN A 44 6.66 -8.44 -1.29
CA GLN A 44 6.07 -8.04 -2.57
C GLN A 44 4.74 -8.76 -2.84
N ASP A 45 4.68 -10.08 -2.65
CA ASP A 45 3.46 -10.87 -2.87
C ASP A 45 2.30 -10.42 -1.97
N TYR A 46 2.60 -10.03 -0.74
CA TYR A 46 1.61 -9.52 0.20
C TYR A 46 1.03 -8.17 -0.28
N LEU A 47 1.90 -7.25 -0.72
CA LEU A 47 1.50 -5.95 -1.25
C LEU A 47 0.71 -6.09 -2.56
N MET A 48 1.12 -7.00 -3.44
CA MET A 48 0.41 -7.32 -4.68
C MET A 48 -0.99 -7.87 -4.42
N THR A 49 -1.08 -8.90 -3.57
CA THR A 49 -2.37 -9.49 -3.16
C THR A 49 -3.30 -8.43 -2.56
N PHE A 50 -2.77 -7.50 -1.77
CA PHE A 50 -3.56 -6.41 -1.22
C PHE A 50 -4.12 -5.48 -2.31
N CYS A 51 -3.29 -5.06 -3.26
CA CYS A 51 -3.72 -4.18 -4.35
C CYS A 51 -4.77 -4.86 -5.24
N GLU A 52 -4.59 -6.15 -5.57
CA GLU A 52 -5.56 -6.94 -6.31
C GLU A 52 -6.91 -7.04 -5.57
N GLN A 53 -6.88 -7.32 -4.26
CA GLN A 53 -8.10 -7.36 -3.45
C GLN A 53 -8.83 -6.02 -3.40
N LEU A 54 -8.10 -4.91 -3.32
CA LEU A 54 -8.68 -3.57 -3.36
C LEU A 54 -9.29 -3.25 -4.72
N ALA A 55 -8.58 -3.57 -5.80
CA ALA A 55 -9.06 -3.38 -7.16
C ALA A 55 -10.38 -4.16 -7.37
N ASN A 56 -10.39 -5.44 -7.02
CA ASN A 56 -11.58 -6.30 -7.09
C ASN A 56 -12.75 -5.74 -6.27
N PHE A 57 -12.51 -5.24 -5.06
CA PHE A 57 -13.56 -4.63 -4.23
C PHE A 57 -14.23 -3.42 -4.90
N ARG A 58 -13.53 -2.71 -5.78
CA ARG A 58 -14.03 -1.53 -6.50
C ARG A 58 -14.37 -1.81 -7.96
N ASN A 59 -14.43 -3.08 -8.38
CA ASN A 59 -14.61 -3.47 -9.79
C ASN A 59 -13.54 -2.83 -10.72
N GLN A 60 -12.33 -2.68 -10.22
CA GLN A 60 -11.14 -2.24 -10.95
C GLN A 60 -10.21 -3.44 -11.19
N MET A 61 -9.24 -3.29 -12.10
CA MET A 61 -8.21 -4.28 -12.36
C MET A 61 -6.85 -3.74 -11.92
N PHE A 62 -5.99 -4.61 -11.40
CA PHE A 62 -4.59 -4.32 -11.10
C PHE A 62 -3.74 -5.54 -11.46
N ASP A 63 -3.04 -5.46 -12.58
CA ASP A 63 -2.28 -6.56 -13.18
C ASP A 63 -1.24 -6.00 -14.17
N LEU A 64 -0.55 -6.88 -14.90
CA LEU A 64 0.44 -6.49 -15.92
C LEU A 64 -0.11 -5.58 -17.03
N LYS A 65 -1.39 -5.73 -17.40
CA LYS A 65 -2.07 -4.93 -18.44
C LYS A 65 -2.68 -3.65 -17.86
N HIS A 66 -2.99 -3.64 -16.57
CA HIS A 66 -3.54 -2.52 -15.82
C HIS A 66 -2.62 -2.20 -14.63
N PRO A 67 -1.42 -1.63 -14.88
CA PRO A 67 -0.37 -1.60 -13.87
C PRO A 67 -0.49 -0.42 -12.90
N GLN A 68 -1.55 0.38 -12.98
CA GLN A 68 -1.76 1.53 -12.10
C GLN A 68 -3.07 1.34 -11.35
N LEU A 69 -3.02 1.54 -10.03
CA LEU A 69 -4.18 1.50 -9.16
C LEU A 69 -4.27 2.79 -8.36
N ALA A 70 -5.40 3.49 -8.49
CA ALA A 70 -5.78 4.60 -7.65
C ALA A 70 -7.14 4.28 -7.02
N THR A 71 -7.16 4.05 -5.71
CA THR A 71 -8.34 3.57 -4.99
C THR A 71 -8.33 4.02 -3.53
N SER A 72 -9.25 3.48 -2.72
CA SER A 72 -9.32 3.76 -1.28
C SER A 72 -9.58 2.49 -0.48
N ILE A 73 -9.00 2.43 0.72
CA ILE A 73 -9.22 1.31 1.64
C ILE A 73 -10.71 1.32 2.06
N PRO A 74 -11.45 0.20 1.91
CA PRO A 74 -12.87 0.13 2.24
C PRO A 74 -13.18 0.64 3.64
N TYR A 75 -14.27 1.42 3.76
CA TYR A 75 -14.75 1.99 5.03
C TYR A 75 -13.78 2.95 5.72
N THR A 76 -12.78 3.47 5.00
CA THR A 76 -11.86 4.50 5.50
C THR A 76 -11.72 5.63 4.48
N GLN A 77 -11.08 6.72 4.90
CA GLN A 77 -10.71 7.84 4.02
C GLN A 77 -9.30 7.66 3.43
N PHE A 78 -8.60 6.57 3.75
CA PHE A 78 -7.25 6.34 3.26
C PHE A 78 -7.26 6.00 1.77
N ARG A 79 -6.48 6.75 1.01
CA ARG A 79 -6.28 6.55 -0.43
C ARG A 79 -5.05 5.68 -0.65
N VAL A 80 -5.11 4.87 -1.68
CA VAL A 80 -4.01 3.98 -2.09
C VAL A 80 -3.68 4.30 -3.54
N HIS A 81 -2.41 4.60 -3.78
CA HIS A 81 -1.83 4.71 -5.09
C HIS A 81 -0.75 3.64 -5.21
N ALA A 82 -0.86 2.77 -6.21
CA ALA A 82 0.08 1.69 -6.42
C ALA A 82 0.44 1.57 -7.90
N LEU A 83 1.69 1.18 -8.15
CA LEU A 83 2.23 0.86 -9.46
C LEU A 83 2.70 -0.60 -9.44
N HIS A 84 2.34 -1.35 -10.48
CA HIS A 84 2.77 -2.72 -10.65
C HIS A 84 4.29 -2.77 -10.87
N PRO A 85 5.03 -3.73 -10.27
CA PRO A 85 6.49 -3.81 -10.39
C PRO A 85 7.01 -3.81 -11.83
N SER A 86 6.22 -4.32 -12.78
CA SER A 86 6.57 -4.34 -14.21
C SER A 86 6.75 -2.97 -14.86
N VAL A 87 6.28 -1.89 -14.24
CA VAL A 87 6.42 -0.50 -14.75
C VAL A 87 7.70 0.17 -14.22
N ILE A 88 8.24 -0.34 -13.11
CA ILE A 88 9.39 0.24 -12.40
C ILE A 88 10.69 -0.53 -12.75
N ALA A 89 10.62 -1.44 -13.72
CA ALA A 89 11.73 -2.26 -14.21
C ALA A 89 12.60 -1.55 -15.24
#